data_AF-A0A849E4U7-F1
#
_entry.id   AF-A0A849E4U7-F1
#
_cell.length_a   1.000
_cell.length_b   1.000
_cell.length_c   1.000
_cell.angle_alpha   90.00
_cell.angle_beta   90.00
_cell.angle_gamma   90.00
#
_symmetry.space_group_name_H-M   'P 1'
#
loop_
_entity.id
_entity.type
_entity.pdbx_description
1 polymer ?
#
loop_
_entity_poly.entity_id
_entity_poly.type
_entity_poly.pdbx_seq_one_letter_code
_entity_poly.pdbx_strand_id
1 'polypeptide(L)'
;MAYSDYIRNFSIIAHIDHGKSTLSDRLIQECEGLSEREMEAQVLDSMDLERERGITIKAQSVTLNYTAKDGHVYQLNFIDTPGHVDFSYEVSRSLAACEGALLVVDAAQGVEAQTLANCYTAIEQDLEVFPVLNKIDLPQADPDRVIQEIEDVVGIDAMEAVHCSAKTGVGIHDLLEEIVAKVPAPVADPDAELKALIIDSWFDNYLGVVSLVRIMQGTIQVGDKMQVMSTGKSHVVDRVGIFTPKKHDLKALRAGEVGYVIAGIKEITGAPVGDTLTLTHSPAAEALDGFQEVKPQVFAGLFPVSSDDYENFRDALSKLSLNDSSLFYEPENSTALGFGFRCGFLGMLHMEIIQERLEREYDLDLITTAPTVIYEIKSTKGDVLTIDNPAKLPNASIIDEMREPIVEANILV
;
A
#
# COMPACT_ATOMS: atom_id res chain seq x y z
N MET A 1 13.53 -29.36 8.12
CA MET A 1 12.94 -28.13 7.58
C MET A 1 11.73 -27.80 8.42
N ALA A 2 11.68 -26.58 8.92
CA ALA A 2 10.48 -26.01 9.51
C ALA A 2 9.44 -25.78 8.41
N TYR A 3 8.16 -25.63 8.76
CA TYR A 3 7.14 -25.33 7.75
C TYR A 3 7.37 -23.96 7.10
N SER A 4 7.95 -23.02 7.86
CA SER A 4 8.30 -21.67 7.39
C SER A 4 9.35 -21.67 6.28
N ASP A 5 10.18 -22.72 6.18
CA ASP A 5 11.16 -22.88 5.09
C ASP A 5 10.49 -22.95 3.71
N TYR A 6 9.19 -23.25 3.66
CA TYR A 6 8.40 -23.31 2.43
C TYR A 6 7.49 -22.10 2.24
N ILE A 7 7.69 -21.02 3.00
CA ILE A 7 6.97 -19.77 2.80
C ILE A 7 7.91 -18.72 2.21
N ARG A 8 7.44 -17.94 1.24
CA ARG A 8 8.12 -16.75 0.71
C ARG A 8 7.18 -15.57 0.74
N ASN A 9 7.59 -14.47 1.35
CA ASN A 9 6.80 -13.24 1.38
C ASN A 9 7.58 -12.16 0.63
N PHE A 10 6.99 -11.64 -0.44
CA PHE A 10 7.65 -10.65 -1.28
C PHE A 10 6.70 -9.56 -1.77
N SER A 11 7.23 -8.37 -2.01
CA SER A 11 6.47 -7.30 -2.65
C SER A 11 6.90 -7.14 -4.10
N ILE A 12 5.99 -6.70 -4.98
CA ILE A 12 6.35 -6.33 -6.34
C ILE A 12 6.44 -4.81 -6.40
N ILE A 13 7.63 -4.28 -6.70
CA ILE A 13 7.89 -2.84 -6.81
C ILE A 13 8.30 -2.49 -8.24
N ALA A 14 7.72 -1.43 -8.77
CA ALA A 14 7.96 -1.00 -10.14
C ALA A 14 7.62 0.48 -10.32
N HIS A 15 8.17 1.11 -11.36
CA HIS A 15 7.62 2.37 -11.86
C HIS A 15 6.24 2.14 -12.50
N ILE A 16 5.50 3.23 -12.67
CA ILE A 16 4.22 3.21 -13.41
C ILE A 16 4.46 2.64 -14.81
N ASP A 17 3.49 1.87 -15.30
CA ASP A 17 3.52 1.20 -16.59
C ASP A 17 4.62 0.15 -16.81
N HIS A 18 5.52 -0.15 -15.87
CA HIS A 18 6.52 -1.22 -16.03
C HIS A 18 5.92 -2.64 -16.04
N GLY A 19 4.60 -2.77 -15.88
CA GLY A 19 3.85 -4.01 -16.04
C GLY A 19 3.72 -4.83 -14.75
N LYS A 20 3.72 -4.16 -13.59
CA LYS A 20 3.53 -4.75 -12.26
C LYS A 20 2.24 -5.58 -12.16
N SER A 21 1.07 -4.98 -12.38
CA SER A 21 -0.22 -5.67 -12.28
C SER A 21 -0.33 -6.84 -13.27
N THR A 22 0.19 -6.66 -14.49
CA THR A 22 0.22 -7.74 -15.49
C THR A 22 1.12 -8.90 -15.05
N LEU A 23 2.24 -8.61 -14.38
CA LEU A 23 3.12 -9.64 -13.83
C LEU A 23 2.42 -10.40 -12.70
N SER A 24 1.75 -9.68 -11.79
CA SER A 24 0.95 -10.25 -10.70
C SER A 24 -0.11 -11.21 -11.24
N ASP A 25 -0.87 -10.81 -12.27
CA ASP A 25 -1.85 -11.67 -12.93
C ASP A 25 -1.24 -12.95 -13.51
N ARG A 26 -0.04 -12.86 -14.10
CA ARG A 26 0.65 -14.04 -14.65
C ARG A 26 1.14 -14.98 -13.57
N LEU A 27 1.65 -14.46 -12.45
CA LEU A 27 2.02 -15.30 -11.31
C LEU A 27 0.81 -16.07 -10.77
N ILE A 28 -0.35 -15.40 -10.68
CA ILE A 28 -1.61 -16.02 -10.28
C ILE A 28 -2.02 -17.15 -11.24
N GLN A 29 -1.93 -16.91 -12.55
CA GLN A 29 -2.27 -17.92 -13.57
C GLN A 29 -1.36 -19.14 -13.51
N GLU A 30 -0.05 -18.92 -13.43
CA GLU A 30 0.94 -19.99 -13.46
C GLU A 30 0.85 -20.87 -12.21
N CYS A 31 0.44 -20.30 -11.07
CA CYS A 31 0.21 -21.04 -9.83
C CYS A 31 -1.21 -21.61 -9.71
N GLU A 32 -2.01 -21.61 -10.78
CA GLU A 32 -3.41 -22.07 -10.81
C GLU A 32 -4.31 -21.38 -9.76
N GLY A 33 -3.98 -20.13 -9.39
CA GLY A 33 -4.71 -19.38 -8.37
C GLY A 33 -6.15 -19.04 -8.77
N LEU A 34 -6.45 -19.01 -10.07
CA LEU A 34 -7.76 -18.78 -10.66
C LEU A 34 -7.94 -19.59 -11.94
N SER A 35 -9.18 -19.96 -12.28
CA SER A 35 -9.46 -20.59 -13.57
C SER A 35 -9.33 -19.59 -14.72
N GLU A 36 -9.06 -20.06 -15.95
CA GLU A 36 -8.98 -19.20 -17.16
C GLU A 36 -10.24 -18.34 -17.38
N ARG A 37 -11.40 -18.78 -16.86
CA ARG A 37 -12.66 -18.03 -16.96
C ARG A 37 -12.80 -16.92 -15.92
N GLU A 38 -12.06 -17.02 -14.83
CA GLU A 38 -12.00 -16.03 -13.75
C GLU A 38 -10.86 -15.03 -13.96
N MET A 39 -9.95 -15.32 -14.90
CA MET A 39 -8.93 -14.38 -15.36
C MET A 39 -9.56 -13.33 -16.27
N GLU A 40 -10.00 -12.23 -15.66
CA GLU A 40 -10.14 -10.94 -16.36
C GLU A 40 -8.76 -10.27 -16.45
N ALA A 41 -8.62 -9.22 -17.27
CA ALA A 41 -7.39 -8.43 -17.26
C ALA A 41 -7.32 -7.62 -15.96
N GLN A 42 -6.17 -7.64 -15.26
CA GLN A 42 -5.93 -6.91 -14.01
C GLN A 42 -6.85 -7.37 -12.87
N VAL A 43 -6.70 -8.62 -12.43
CA VAL A 43 -7.61 -9.22 -11.43
C VAL A 43 -7.47 -8.59 -10.05
N LEU A 44 -6.29 -8.04 -9.74
CA LEU A 44 -6.01 -7.36 -8.48
C LEU A 44 -6.51 -5.91 -8.45
N ASP A 45 -6.71 -5.30 -9.62
CA ASP A 45 -7.26 -3.96 -9.73
C ASP A 45 -8.78 -4.07 -9.48
N SER A 46 -9.16 -3.81 -8.23
CA SER A 46 -10.51 -4.01 -7.72
C SER A 46 -11.41 -2.79 -7.94
N MET A 47 -10.81 -1.60 -8.05
CA MET A 47 -11.53 -0.36 -8.31
C MET A 47 -11.65 -0.09 -9.81
N ASP A 48 -12.78 0.45 -10.26
CA ASP A 48 -12.96 0.84 -11.66
C ASP A 48 -11.92 1.89 -12.10
N LEU A 49 -11.54 2.77 -11.18
CA LEU A 49 -10.54 3.81 -11.43
C LEU A 49 -9.13 3.25 -11.67
N GLU A 50 -8.75 2.17 -10.98
CA GLU A 50 -7.47 1.48 -11.19
C GLU A 50 -7.39 0.94 -12.63
N ARG A 51 -8.47 0.32 -13.10
CA ARG A 51 -8.58 -0.24 -14.45
C ARG A 51 -8.60 0.83 -15.54
N GLU A 52 -9.30 1.94 -15.32
CA GLU A 52 -9.37 3.05 -16.29
C GLU A 52 -8.02 3.77 -16.44
N ARG A 53 -7.34 4.02 -15.33
CA ARG A 53 -6.05 4.73 -15.32
C ARG A 53 -4.84 3.81 -15.50
N GLY A 54 -5.01 2.49 -15.40
CA GLY A 54 -3.92 1.52 -15.53
C GLY A 54 -2.93 1.54 -14.36
N ILE A 55 -3.36 1.95 -13.17
CA ILE A 55 -2.51 2.09 -11.98
C ILE A 55 -3.08 1.29 -10.81
N THR A 56 -2.19 0.75 -9.97
CA THR A 56 -2.57 0.21 -8.66
C THR A 56 -2.66 1.36 -7.67
N ILE A 57 -3.84 1.57 -7.08
CA ILE A 57 -4.08 2.59 -6.07
C ILE A 57 -3.96 1.96 -4.69
N LYS A 58 -4.50 0.75 -4.50
CA LYS A 58 -4.51 0.06 -3.21
C LYS A 58 -3.71 -1.23 -3.23
N ALA A 59 -2.85 -1.41 -2.22
CA ALA A 59 -2.12 -2.66 -2.06
C ALA A 59 -3.05 -3.87 -1.88
N GLN A 60 -2.81 -4.95 -2.64
CA GLN A 60 -3.54 -6.21 -2.55
C GLN A 60 -2.59 -7.35 -2.22
N SER A 61 -2.95 -8.17 -1.23
CA SER A 61 -2.19 -9.37 -0.88
C SER A 61 -2.76 -10.60 -1.55
N VAL A 62 -1.90 -11.49 -2.03
CA VAL A 62 -2.29 -12.77 -2.61
C VAL A 62 -1.39 -13.88 -2.10
N THR A 63 -1.98 -15.02 -1.78
CA THR A 63 -1.32 -16.27 -1.42
C THR A 63 -1.50 -17.28 -2.53
N LEU A 64 -0.39 -17.77 -3.07
CA LEU A 64 -0.32 -18.79 -4.11
C LEU A 64 0.42 -20.03 -3.60
N ASN A 65 0.08 -21.20 -4.13
CA ASN A 65 0.84 -22.42 -3.91
C ASN A 65 1.60 -22.77 -5.18
N TYR A 66 2.92 -22.86 -5.09
CA TYR A 66 3.79 -23.18 -6.22
C TYR A 66 4.54 -24.48 -5.97
N THR A 67 4.48 -25.41 -6.92
CA THR A 67 5.29 -26.64 -6.86
C THR A 67 6.60 -26.40 -7.61
N ALA A 68 7.68 -26.25 -6.87
CA ALA A 68 8.99 -25.96 -7.44
C ALA A 68 9.64 -27.21 -8.04
N LYS A 69 10.71 -27.01 -8.82
CA LYS A 69 11.50 -28.09 -9.46
C LYS A 69 12.11 -29.09 -8.46
N ASP A 70 12.30 -28.68 -7.21
CA ASP A 70 12.76 -29.55 -6.12
C ASP A 70 11.68 -30.56 -5.63
N GLY A 71 10.44 -30.42 -6.12
CA GLY A 71 9.29 -31.26 -5.78
C GLY A 71 8.55 -30.84 -4.50
N HIS A 72 8.95 -29.73 -3.87
CA HIS A 72 8.28 -29.17 -2.71
C HIS A 72 7.24 -28.11 -3.12
N VAL A 73 6.20 -27.96 -2.29
CA VAL A 73 5.16 -26.95 -2.48
C VAL A 73 5.49 -25.76 -1.58
N TYR A 74 5.69 -24.61 -2.21
CA TYR A 74 5.95 -23.34 -1.55
C TYR A 74 4.68 -22.48 -1.50
N GLN A 75 4.44 -21.87 -0.34
CA GLN A 75 3.44 -20.83 -0.18
C GLN A 75 4.08 -19.47 -0.51
N LEU A 76 3.68 -18.90 -1.63
CA LEU A 76 4.13 -17.61 -2.11
C LEU A 76 3.10 -16.56 -1.70
N ASN A 77 3.41 -15.74 -0.71
CA ASN A 77 2.59 -14.59 -0.37
C ASN A 77 3.21 -13.35 -1.01
N PHE A 78 2.45 -12.64 -1.84
CA PHE A 78 2.92 -11.39 -2.38
C PHE A 78 1.96 -10.24 -2.17
N ILE A 79 2.52 -9.04 -2.13
CA ILE A 79 1.76 -7.80 -2.04
C ILE A 79 2.05 -6.97 -3.30
N ASP A 80 0.99 -6.65 -4.04
CA ASP A 80 1.07 -5.76 -5.19
C ASP A 80 1.08 -4.31 -4.70
N THR A 81 2.19 -3.59 -4.89
CA THR A 81 2.39 -2.26 -4.27
C THR A 81 2.10 -1.12 -5.26
N PRO A 82 1.50 0.01 -4.87
CA PRO A 82 1.31 1.15 -5.77
C PRO A 82 2.62 1.65 -6.42
N GLY A 83 2.57 2.05 -7.69
CA GLY A 83 3.76 2.55 -8.40
C GLY A 83 4.00 4.06 -8.25
N HIS A 84 2.99 4.81 -7.83
CA HIS A 84 3.02 6.28 -7.81
C HIS A 84 3.52 6.83 -6.46
N VAL A 85 4.27 7.94 -6.51
CA VAL A 85 4.90 8.58 -5.33
C VAL A 85 3.91 9.00 -4.25
N ASP A 86 2.72 9.48 -4.64
CA ASP A 86 1.63 9.82 -3.72
C ASP A 86 1.22 8.66 -2.80
N PHE A 87 1.47 7.41 -3.19
CA PHE A 87 1.16 6.21 -2.42
C PHE A 87 2.41 5.53 -1.82
N SER A 88 3.52 6.26 -1.72
CA SER A 88 4.77 5.79 -1.11
C SER A 88 4.58 5.20 0.30
N TYR A 89 3.62 5.73 1.07
CA TYR A 89 3.26 5.15 2.36
C TYR A 89 2.68 3.74 2.24
N GLU A 90 1.84 3.46 1.25
CA GLU A 90 1.34 2.09 1.00
C GLU A 90 2.47 1.14 0.61
N VAL A 91 3.41 1.62 -0.19
CA VAL A 91 4.60 0.86 -0.59
C VAL A 91 5.41 0.49 0.65
N SER A 92 5.73 1.46 1.50
CA SER A 92 6.49 1.24 2.74
C SER A 92 5.82 0.23 3.68
N ARG A 93 4.49 0.31 3.84
CA ARG A 93 3.72 -0.65 4.65
C ARG A 93 3.76 -2.07 4.10
N SER A 94 3.68 -2.19 2.77
CA SER A 94 3.70 -3.48 2.07
C SER A 94 5.05 -4.15 2.16
N LEU A 95 6.12 -3.37 1.99
CA LEU A 95 7.50 -3.84 2.10
C LEU A 95 7.79 -4.40 3.51
N ALA A 96 7.26 -3.76 4.56
CA ALA A 96 7.48 -4.18 5.95
C ALA A 96 6.86 -5.55 6.30
N ALA A 97 5.99 -6.08 5.43
CA ALA A 97 5.37 -7.39 5.59
C ALA A 97 6.12 -8.52 4.86
N CYS A 98 7.22 -8.20 4.17
CA CYS A 98 7.92 -9.11 3.28
C CYS A 98 9.36 -9.38 3.74
N GLU A 99 9.99 -10.40 3.16
CA GLU A 99 11.42 -10.66 3.31
C GLU A 99 12.22 -10.37 2.03
N GLY A 100 11.52 -10.14 0.91
CA GLY A 100 12.13 -9.73 -0.35
C GLY A 100 11.25 -8.82 -1.19
N ALA A 101 11.83 -8.24 -2.25
CA ALA A 101 11.10 -7.42 -3.21
C ALA A 101 11.57 -7.67 -4.66
N LEU A 102 10.60 -7.82 -5.56
CA LEU A 102 10.83 -7.91 -6.99
C LEU A 102 10.92 -6.51 -7.58
N LEU A 103 12.11 -6.11 -8.06
CA LEU A 103 12.28 -4.85 -8.76
C LEU A 103 11.99 -5.03 -10.25
N VAL A 104 10.76 -4.72 -10.65
CA VAL A 104 10.31 -4.87 -12.03
C VAL A 104 10.71 -3.64 -12.85
N VAL A 105 11.57 -3.86 -13.84
CA VAL A 105 12.08 -2.82 -14.74
C VAL A 105 11.67 -3.14 -16.17
N ASP A 106 11.12 -2.16 -16.88
CA ASP A 106 10.78 -2.31 -18.29
C ASP A 106 12.06 -2.37 -19.13
N ALA A 107 12.28 -3.48 -19.85
CA ALA A 107 13.44 -3.69 -20.69
C ALA A 107 13.54 -2.69 -21.86
N ALA A 108 12.46 -1.99 -22.20
CA ALA A 108 12.45 -0.93 -23.21
C ALA A 108 12.76 0.45 -22.63
N GLN A 109 12.23 0.77 -21.46
CA GLN A 109 12.39 2.11 -20.85
C GLN A 109 13.69 2.19 -20.06
N GLY A 110 13.91 1.26 -19.13
CA GLY A 110 15.05 1.27 -18.21
C GLY A 110 14.67 1.76 -16.82
N VAL A 111 15.67 2.28 -16.08
CA VAL A 111 15.48 2.71 -14.69
C VAL A 111 14.87 4.12 -14.64
N GLU A 112 13.77 4.24 -13.91
CA GLU A 112 13.03 5.49 -13.70
C GLU A 112 13.12 5.98 -12.25
N ALA A 113 12.73 7.23 -11.99
CA ALA A 113 12.86 7.83 -10.66
C ALA A 113 12.12 7.06 -9.55
N GLN A 114 10.92 6.53 -9.84
CA GLN A 114 10.15 5.76 -8.86
C GLN A 114 10.74 4.36 -8.61
N THR A 115 11.40 3.78 -9.63
CA THR A 115 12.16 2.52 -9.47
C THR A 115 13.22 2.69 -8.40
N LEU A 116 13.97 3.81 -8.42
CA LEU A 116 14.97 4.12 -7.41
C LEU A 116 14.36 4.37 -6.03
N ALA A 117 13.33 5.22 -5.93
CA ALA A 117 12.72 5.55 -4.65
C ALA A 117 12.18 4.30 -3.94
N ASN A 118 11.50 3.42 -4.67
CA ASN A 118 10.96 2.17 -4.13
C ASN A 118 12.07 1.18 -3.78
N CYS A 119 13.13 1.09 -4.59
CA CYS A 119 14.27 0.23 -4.30
C CYS A 119 15.03 0.67 -3.03
N TYR A 120 15.30 1.97 -2.86
CA TYR A 120 15.93 2.49 -1.64
C TYR A 120 15.06 2.20 -0.41
N THR A 121 13.75 2.39 -0.51
CA THR A 121 12.83 2.06 0.59
C THR A 121 12.89 0.57 0.95
N ALA A 122 13.01 -0.32 -0.03
CA ALA A 122 13.13 -1.76 0.20
C ALA A 122 14.47 -2.13 0.87
N ILE A 123 15.57 -1.51 0.44
CA ILE A 123 16.90 -1.71 1.03
C ILE A 123 16.96 -1.17 2.47
N GLU A 124 16.36 -0.01 2.75
CA GLU A 124 16.26 0.56 4.10
C GLU A 124 15.48 -0.33 5.08
N GLN A 125 14.64 -1.23 4.56
CA GLN A 125 13.89 -2.23 5.33
C GLN A 125 14.57 -3.61 5.36
N ASP A 126 15.86 -3.68 4.98
CA ASP A 126 16.66 -4.92 4.97
C ASP A 126 16.05 -6.06 4.13
N LEU A 127 15.31 -5.72 3.06
CA LEU A 127 14.72 -6.70 2.15
C LEU A 127 15.73 -7.18 1.09
N GLU A 128 15.64 -8.46 0.74
CA GLU A 128 16.36 -8.98 -0.43
C GLU A 128 15.68 -8.47 -1.71
N VAL A 129 16.33 -7.53 -2.40
CA VAL A 129 15.83 -6.96 -3.66
C VAL A 129 16.55 -7.62 -4.83
N PHE A 130 15.79 -8.14 -5.79
CA PHE A 130 16.37 -8.62 -7.04
C PHE A 130 15.62 -8.12 -8.27
N PRO A 131 16.36 -7.80 -9.36
CA PRO A 131 15.79 -7.22 -10.55
C PRO A 131 15.09 -8.26 -11.44
N VAL A 132 14.00 -7.83 -12.06
CA VAL A 132 13.23 -8.58 -13.06
C VAL A 132 13.02 -7.69 -14.27
N LEU A 133 13.52 -8.11 -15.43
CA LEU A 133 13.36 -7.36 -16.67
C LEU A 133 12.08 -7.80 -17.38
N ASN A 134 11.10 -6.91 -17.44
CA ASN A 134 9.80 -7.17 -18.05
C ASN A 134 9.74 -6.61 -19.48
N LYS A 135 8.69 -7.01 -20.21
CA LYS A 135 8.37 -6.56 -21.58
C LYS A 135 9.45 -6.85 -22.62
N ILE A 136 10.18 -7.97 -22.46
CA ILE A 136 11.16 -8.44 -23.47
C ILE A 136 10.54 -8.78 -24.83
N ASP A 137 9.20 -8.84 -24.92
CA ASP A 137 8.48 -9.03 -26.18
C ASP A 137 8.44 -7.78 -27.07
N LEU A 138 8.79 -6.61 -26.53
CA LEU A 138 8.81 -5.38 -27.29
C LEU A 138 10.02 -5.31 -28.23
N PRO A 139 9.86 -4.85 -29.48
CA PRO A 139 10.97 -4.81 -30.45
C PRO A 139 12.07 -3.82 -30.07
N GLN A 140 11.76 -2.84 -29.21
CA GLN A 140 12.71 -1.87 -28.67
C GLN A 140 13.32 -2.30 -27.31
N ALA A 141 13.00 -3.49 -26.80
CA ALA A 141 13.57 -3.98 -25.55
C ALA A 141 15.09 -4.20 -25.71
N ASP A 142 15.86 -3.68 -24.76
CA ASP A 142 17.31 -3.81 -24.69
C ASP A 142 17.73 -4.23 -23.27
N PRO A 143 17.59 -5.52 -22.92
CA PRO A 143 17.89 -6.02 -21.59
C PRO A 143 19.33 -5.74 -21.14
N ASP A 144 20.30 -5.88 -22.04
CA ASP A 144 21.73 -5.70 -21.72
C ASP A 144 22.03 -4.26 -21.27
N ARG A 145 21.42 -3.26 -21.94
CA ARG A 145 21.51 -1.85 -21.51
C ARG A 145 20.87 -1.65 -20.15
N VAL A 146 19.68 -2.22 -19.93
CA VAL A 146 18.93 -2.03 -18.68
C VAL A 146 19.63 -2.69 -17.49
N ILE A 147 20.28 -3.84 -17.68
CA ILE A 147 21.15 -4.46 -16.66
C ILE A 147 22.23 -3.48 -16.21
N GLN A 148 22.93 -2.84 -17.16
CA GLN A 148 23.97 -1.87 -16.86
C GLN A 148 23.41 -0.66 -16.10
N GLU A 149 22.23 -0.16 -16.48
CA GLU A 149 21.58 0.94 -15.76
C GLU A 149 21.19 0.58 -14.34
N ILE A 150 20.72 -0.65 -14.10
CA ILE A 150 20.40 -1.12 -12.76
C ILE A 150 21.68 -1.18 -11.91
N GLU A 151 22.77 -1.73 -12.44
CA GLU A 151 24.04 -1.80 -11.73
C GLU A 151 24.64 -0.42 -11.44
N ASP A 152 24.62 0.48 -12.41
CA ASP A 152 25.24 1.81 -12.31
C ASP A 152 24.43 2.80 -11.46
N VAL A 153 23.09 2.75 -11.56
CA VAL A 153 22.20 3.75 -10.94
C VAL A 153 21.58 3.25 -9.64
N VAL A 154 21.11 2.00 -9.61
CA VAL A 154 20.46 1.40 -8.43
C VAL A 154 21.52 0.80 -7.50
N GLY A 155 22.59 0.23 -8.06
CA GLY A 155 23.67 -0.39 -7.28
C GLY A 155 23.37 -1.81 -6.83
N ILE A 156 22.47 -2.52 -7.51
CA ILE A 156 22.16 -3.94 -7.26
C ILE A 156 22.69 -4.81 -8.40
N ASP A 157 23.10 -6.05 -8.08
CA ASP A 157 23.54 -7.02 -9.09
C ASP A 157 22.37 -7.42 -10.00
N ALA A 158 22.53 -7.19 -11.29
CA ALA A 158 21.52 -7.46 -12.30
C ALA A 158 21.99 -8.43 -13.39
N MET A 159 23.20 -8.99 -13.29
CA MET A 159 23.70 -9.93 -14.32
C MET A 159 22.85 -11.18 -14.44
N GLU A 160 22.27 -11.62 -13.32
CA GLU A 160 21.38 -12.79 -13.24
C GLU A 160 19.89 -12.38 -13.20
N ALA A 161 19.55 -11.17 -13.65
CA ALA A 161 18.17 -10.70 -13.69
C ALA A 161 17.32 -11.63 -14.58
N VAL A 162 16.14 -12.01 -14.09
CA VAL A 162 15.22 -12.82 -14.88
C VAL A 162 14.62 -11.98 -15.99
N HIS A 163 14.72 -12.47 -17.22
CA HIS A 163 14.10 -11.87 -18.39
C HIS A 163 12.72 -12.47 -18.61
N CYS A 164 11.67 -11.66 -18.48
CA CYS A 164 10.30 -12.11 -18.64
C CYS A 164 9.45 -11.19 -19.51
N SER A 165 8.35 -11.73 -20.01
CA SER A 165 7.27 -10.96 -20.61
C SER A 165 5.98 -11.35 -19.90
N ALA A 166 5.52 -10.47 -19.01
CA ALA A 166 4.21 -10.61 -18.36
C ALA A 166 3.06 -10.67 -19.40
N LYS A 167 3.25 -10.12 -20.60
CA LYS A 167 2.25 -10.19 -21.66
C LYS A 167 2.16 -11.57 -22.30
N THR A 168 3.30 -12.21 -22.59
CA THR A 168 3.34 -13.49 -23.32
C THR A 168 3.47 -14.71 -22.42
N GLY A 169 3.88 -14.52 -21.16
CA GLY A 169 4.14 -15.59 -20.18
C GLY A 169 5.57 -16.14 -20.24
N VAL A 170 6.42 -15.68 -21.17
CA VAL A 170 7.82 -16.13 -21.26
C VAL A 170 8.58 -15.69 -20.00
N GLY A 171 9.35 -16.61 -19.41
CA GLY A 171 10.22 -16.35 -18.24
C GLY A 171 9.50 -16.33 -16.88
N ILE A 172 8.17 -16.47 -16.82
CA ILE A 172 7.42 -16.42 -15.56
C ILE A 172 7.72 -17.64 -14.68
N HIS A 173 7.86 -18.83 -15.28
CA HIS A 173 8.24 -20.02 -14.53
C HIS A 173 9.65 -19.91 -13.94
N ASP A 174 10.60 -19.34 -14.69
CA ASP A 174 11.95 -19.10 -14.19
C ASP A 174 11.96 -18.04 -13.08
N LEU A 175 11.10 -17.02 -13.18
CA LEU A 175 10.89 -16.04 -12.11
C LEU A 175 10.36 -16.69 -10.82
N LEU A 176 9.43 -17.64 -10.91
CA LEU A 176 8.91 -18.37 -9.73
C LEU A 176 9.99 -19.20 -9.04
N GLU A 177 10.85 -19.86 -9.82
CA GLU A 177 12.00 -20.59 -9.28
C GLU A 177 13.00 -19.63 -8.61
N GLU A 178 13.24 -18.47 -9.23
CA GLU A 178 14.13 -17.44 -8.68
C GLU A 178 13.59 -16.88 -7.36
N ILE A 179 12.28 -16.64 -7.26
CA ILE A 179 11.61 -16.24 -6.02
C ILE A 179 11.86 -17.27 -4.92
N VAL A 180 11.70 -18.56 -5.21
CA VAL A 180 11.93 -19.63 -4.23
C VAL A 180 13.40 -19.67 -3.77
N ALA A 181 14.34 -19.42 -4.69
CA ALA A 181 15.77 -19.48 -4.45
C ALA A 181 16.33 -18.25 -3.70
N LYS A 182 15.90 -17.04 -4.09
CA LYS A 182 16.47 -15.77 -3.59
C LYS A 182 15.69 -15.17 -2.42
N VAL A 183 14.35 -15.26 -2.40
CA VAL A 183 13.57 -14.69 -1.29
C VAL A 183 13.85 -15.51 -0.02
N PRO A 184 14.19 -14.88 1.12
CA PRO A 184 14.40 -15.61 2.37
C PRO A 184 13.10 -16.25 2.87
N ALA A 185 13.23 -17.35 3.59
CA ALA A 185 12.13 -17.84 4.41
C ALA A 185 11.91 -16.91 5.61
N PRO A 186 10.66 -16.67 6.03
CA PRO A 186 10.38 -15.85 7.20
C PRO A 186 10.91 -16.50 8.48
N VAL A 187 11.44 -15.66 9.37
CA VAL A 187 11.80 -16.08 10.72
C VAL A 187 10.52 -16.23 11.55
N ALA A 188 10.06 -17.47 11.71
CA ALA A 188 8.77 -17.77 12.31
C ALA A 188 8.92 -18.71 13.51
N ASP A 189 8.38 -18.30 14.66
CA ASP A 189 8.16 -19.16 15.82
C ASP A 189 6.66 -19.21 16.14
N PRO A 190 5.95 -20.31 15.81
CA PRO A 190 4.51 -20.42 16.03
C PRO A 190 4.11 -20.59 17.50
N ASP A 191 5.06 -20.97 18.37
CA ASP A 191 4.83 -21.23 19.80
C ASP A 191 5.14 -20.00 20.67
N ALA A 192 5.74 -18.95 20.09
CA ALA A 192 5.99 -17.67 20.73
C ALA A 192 4.70 -16.87 21.01
N GLU A 193 4.84 -15.78 21.78
CA GLU A 193 3.76 -14.82 22.00
C GLU A 193 3.30 -14.20 20.67
N LEU A 194 1.99 -14.10 20.45
CA LEU A 194 1.44 -13.56 19.20
C LEU A 194 1.90 -12.12 19.01
N LYS A 195 2.58 -11.88 17.89
CA LYS A 195 2.85 -10.55 17.33
C LYS A 195 2.41 -10.54 15.88
N ALA A 196 1.26 -9.95 15.62
CA ALA A 196 0.75 -9.77 14.26
C ALA A 196 0.69 -8.29 13.90
N LEU A 197 1.39 -7.88 12.85
CA LEU A 197 1.42 -6.51 12.35
C LEU A 197 0.21 -6.25 11.47
N ILE A 198 -0.52 -5.17 11.72
CA ILE A 198 -1.60 -4.71 10.82
C ILE A 198 -0.96 -3.97 9.64
N ILE A 199 -1.01 -4.57 8.47
CA ILE A 199 -0.46 -4.03 7.21
C ILE A 199 -1.43 -3.02 6.61
N ASP A 200 -2.71 -3.38 6.58
CA ASP A 200 -3.78 -2.54 6.07
C ASP A 200 -5.11 -2.87 6.76
N SER A 201 -6.07 -1.95 6.67
CA SER A 201 -7.42 -2.14 7.20
C SER A 201 -8.44 -1.45 6.30
N TRP A 202 -9.59 -2.09 6.10
CA TRP A 202 -10.70 -1.46 5.39
C TRP A 202 -12.05 -1.85 6.00
N PHE A 203 -13.07 -1.05 5.67
CA PHE A 203 -14.43 -1.32 6.09
C PHE A 203 -15.15 -2.21 5.07
N ASP A 204 -15.76 -3.28 5.56
CA ASP A 204 -16.71 -4.10 4.83
C ASP A 204 -18.11 -3.93 5.46
N ASN A 205 -19.11 -3.63 4.62
CA ASN A 205 -20.47 -3.33 5.08
C ASN A 205 -21.12 -4.46 5.89
N TYR A 206 -20.69 -5.71 5.70
CA TYR A 206 -21.25 -6.88 6.37
C TYR A 206 -20.33 -7.41 7.47
N LEU A 207 -19.02 -7.32 7.27
CA LEU A 207 -18.03 -7.91 8.18
C LEU A 207 -17.46 -6.91 9.19
N GLY A 208 -17.70 -5.61 9.00
CA GLY A 208 -17.04 -4.55 9.76
C GLY A 208 -15.61 -4.33 9.27
N VAL A 209 -14.72 -3.94 10.17
CA VAL A 209 -13.30 -3.74 9.83
C VAL A 209 -12.64 -5.09 9.56
N VAL A 210 -12.06 -5.21 8.37
CA VAL A 210 -11.19 -6.32 7.97
C VAL A 210 -9.75 -5.81 8.06
N SER A 211 -8.93 -6.48 8.87
CA SER A 211 -7.51 -6.14 9.01
C SER A 211 -6.66 -7.15 8.23
N LEU A 212 -5.85 -6.67 7.29
CA LEU A 212 -4.80 -7.46 6.67
C LEU A 212 -3.59 -7.47 7.61
N VAL A 213 -3.11 -8.65 7.96
CA VAL A 213 -2.08 -8.84 8.97
C VAL A 213 -0.94 -9.74 8.49
N ARG A 214 0.25 -9.44 8.98
CA ARG A 214 1.44 -10.29 8.92
C ARG A 214 1.65 -10.93 10.29
N ILE A 215 1.64 -12.26 10.39
CA ILE A 215 1.98 -12.92 11.65
C ILE A 215 3.51 -13.03 11.76
N MET A 216 4.15 -12.19 12.58
CA MET A 216 5.60 -12.24 12.80
C MET A 216 5.95 -13.38 13.76
N GLN A 217 5.17 -13.54 14.83
CA GLN A 217 5.36 -14.57 15.85
C GLN A 217 4.03 -15.10 16.36
N GLY A 218 4.04 -16.32 16.86
CA GLY A 218 2.88 -16.99 17.45
C GLY A 218 1.85 -17.45 16.42
N THR A 219 0.63 -17.69 16.90
CA THR A 219 -0.50 -18.16 16.10
C THR A 219 -1.77 -17.47 16.57
N ILE A 220 -2.66 -17.09 15.64
CA ILE A 220 -3.99 -16.57 15.94
C ILE A 220 -5.06 -17.49 15.35
N GLN A 221 -6.08 -17.85 16.13
CA GLN A 221 -7.12 -18.80 15.74
C GLN A 221 -8.51 -18.20 15.88
N VAL A 222 -9.47 -18.79 15.16
CA VAL A 222 -10.88 -18.43 15.32
C VAL A 222 -11.33 -18.72 16.76
N GLY A 223 -11.96 -17.74 17.40
CA GLY A 223 -12.41 -17.78 18.79
C GLY A 223 -11.39 -17.26 19.80
N ASP A 224 -10.16 -16.95 19.39
CA ASP A 224 -9.17 -16.33 20.27
C ASP A 224 -9.62 -14.94 20.70
N LYS A 225 -9.23 -14.57 21.92
CA LYS A 225 -9.42 -13.21 22.43
C LYS A 225 -8.14 -12.40 22.22
N MET A 226 -8.13 -11.62 21.15
CA MET A 226 -7.02 -10.75 20.77
C MET A 226 -7.13 -9.37 21.44
N GLN A 227 -6.01 -8.66 21.51
CA GLN A 227 -5.90 -7.29 21.96
C GLN A 227 -5.10 -6.46 20.94
N VAL A 228 -5.62 -5.28 20.65
CA VAL A 228 -4.96 -4.26 19.85
C VAL A 228 -4.07 -3.46 20.79
N MET A 229 -2.74 -3.47 20.60
CA MET A 229 -1.79 -2.97 21.59
C MET A 229 -1.89 -1.45 21.81
N SER A 230 -2.08 -0.64 20.77
CA SER A 230 -2.19 0.82 20.93
C SER A 230 -3.44 1.25 21.71
N THR A 231 -4.59 0.62 21.43
CA THR A 231 -5.88 1.00 22.03
C THR A 231 -6.16 0.25 23.34
N GLY A 232 -5.47 -0.86 23.57
CA GLY A 232 -5.71 -1.78 24.69
C GLY A 232 -7.06 -2.50 24.64
N LYS A 233 -7.86 -2.32 23.58
CA LYS A 233 -9.18 -2.96 23.44
C LYS A 233 -9.02 -4.42 23.06
N SER A 234 -9.85 -5.26 23.67
CA SER A 234 -9.89 -6.70 23.37
C SER A 234 -11.09 -7.07 22.53
N HIS A 235 -10.87 -7.96 21.56
CA HIS A 235 -11.88 -8.43 20.61
C HIS A 235 -11.80 -9.95 20.48
N VAL A 236 -12.91 -10.59 20.12
CA VAL A 236 -12.93 -12.02 19.81
C VAL A 236 -12.77 -12.19 18.31
N VAL A 237 -11.87 -13.05 17.91
CA VAL A 237 -11.60 -13.35 16.50
C VAL A 237 -12.75 -14.16 15.93
N ASP A 238 -13.50 -13.58 15.00
CA ASP A 238 -14.64 -14.23 14.34
C ASP A 238 -14.18 -15.09 13.16
N ARG A 239 -13.26 -14.57 12.34
CA ARG A 239 -12.71 -15.26 11.16
C ARG A 239 -11.25 -14.87 10.95
N VAL A 240 -10.48 -15.82 10.46
CA VAL A 240 -9.14 -15.61 9.91
C VAL A 240 -9.05 -16.31 8.56
N GLY A 241 -8.19 -15.85 7.67
CA GLY A 241 -8.02 -16.48 6.37
C GLY A 241 -6.94 -15.83 5.52
N ILE A 242 -6.82 -16.30 4.29
CA ILE A 242 -5.87 -15.81 3.28
C ILE A 242 -6.61 -15.39 2.02
N PHE A 243 -5.92 -14.69 1.13
CA PHE A 243 -6.45 -14.30 -0.18
C PHE A 243 -5.84 -15.16 -1.27
N THR A 244 -6.56 -16.17 -1.76
CA THR A 244 -6.14 -16.97 -2.92
C THR A 244 -6.85 -16.46 -4.17
N PRO A 245 -6.37 -15.33 -4.71
CA PRO A 245 -7.12 -14.08 -5.03
C PRO A 245 -8.51 -13.82 -4.42
N LYS A 246 -9.29 -14.85 -4.11
CA LYS A 246 -10.55 -14.78 -3.37
C LYS A 246 -10.31 -14.98 -1.88
N LYS A 247 -11.22 -14.46 -1.06
CA LYS A 247 -11.22 -14.72 0.40
C LYS A 247 -11.37 -16.23 0.65
N HIS A 248 -10.40 -16.81 1.34
CA HIS A 248 -10.43 -18.21 1.77
C HIS A 248 -10.24 -18.30 3.28
N ASP A 249 -11.30 -18.68 4.00
CA ASP A 249 -11.25 -18.82 5.45
C ASP A 249 -10.34 -19.99 5.88
N LEU A 250 -9.55 -19.74 6.92
CA LEU A 250 -8.73 -20.73 7.59
C LEU A 250 -9.17 -20.88 9.05
N LYS A 251 -8.63 -21.91 9.71
CA LYS A 251 -8.86 -22.12 11.15
C LYS A 251 -7.93 -21.28 12.01
N ALA A 252 -6.74 -21.00 11.50
CA ALA A 252 -5.67 -20.28 12.17
C ALA A 252 -4.76 -19.63 11.13
N LEU A 253 -4.11 -18.54 11.54
CA LEU A 253 -2.94 -17.99 10.86
C LEU A 253 -1.72 -18.17 11.77
N ARG A 254 -0.62 -18.67 11.21
CA ARG A 254 0.62 -19.00 11.93
C ARG A 254 1.73 -18.02 11.58
N ALA A 255 2.77 -17.99 12.43
CA ALA A 255 3.98 -17.21 12.17
C ALA A 255 4.52 -17.44 10.76
N GLY A 256 4.85 -16.36 10.06
CA GLY A 256 5.28 -16.38 8.67
C GLY A 256 4.15 -16.37 7.65
N GLU A 257 2.87 -16.35 8.03
CA GLU A 257 1.73 -16.22 7.10
C GLU A 257 1.23 -14.76 6.99
N VAL A 258 0.70 -14.40 5.82
CA VAL A 258 -0.02 -13.14 5.57
C VAL A 258 -1.48 -13.48 5.34
N GLY A 259 -2.40 -12.76 5.99
CA GLY A 259 -3.82 -13.06 5.88
C GLY A 259 -4.71 -11.98 6.47
N TYR A 260 -6.02 -12.20 6.52
CA TYR A 260 -6.96 -11.29 7.14
C TYR A 260 -7.44 -11.79 8.51
N VAL A 261 -7.80 -10.84 9.37
CA VAL A 261 -8.46 -11.06 10.66
C VAL A 261 -9.72 -10.20 10.73
N ILE A 262 -10.82 -10.81 11.17
CA ILE A 262 -12.11 -10.16 11.41
C ILE A 262 -12.53 -10.43 12.84
N ALA A 263 -12.85 -9.38 13.59
CA ALA A 263 -13.11 -9.46 15.03
C ALA A 263 -14.24 -8.53 15.51
N GLY A 264 -15.24 -8.30 14.65
CA GLY A 264 -16.41 -7.48 14.97
C GLY A 264 -16.10 -6.01 15.30
N ILE A 265 -14.97 -5.49 14.84
CA ILE A 265 -14.56 -4.10 15.04
C ILE A 265 -15.41 -3.21 14.12
N LYS A 266 -16.07 -2.19 14.68
CA LYS A 266 -17.00 -1.32 13.94
C LYS A 266 -16.35 -0.04 13.42
N GLU A 267 -15.25 0.38 14.02
CA GLU A 267 -14.55 1.63 13.71
C GLU A 267 -13.13 1.29 13.27
N ILE A 268 -12.65 1.80 12.13
CA ILE A 268 -11.27 1.55 11.66
C ILE A 268 -10.23 1.97 12.70
N THR A 269 -10.51 3.05 13.44
CA THR A 269 -9.65 3.52 14.54
C THR A 269 -9.50 2.50 15.68
N GLY A 270 -10.33 1.45 15.70
CA GLY A 270 -10.20 0.32 16.61
C GLY A 270 -9.07 -0.65 16.25
N ALA A 271 -8.58 -0.63 15.01
CA ALA A 271 -7.47 -1.46 14.51
C ALA A 271 -6.58 -0.62 13.58
N PRO A 272 -5.84 0.35 14.14
CA PRO A 272 -5.03 1.27 13.33
C PRO A 272 -3.91 0.52 12.59
N VAL A 273 -3.64 0.96 11.37
CA VAL A 273 -2.56 0.38 10.55
C VAL A 273 -1.20 0.65 11.19
N GLY A 274 -0.34 -0.36 11.22
CA GLY A 274 0.96 -0.33 11.90
C GLY A 274 0.92 -0.74 13.37
N ASP A 275 -0.26 -1.02 13.91
CA ASP A 275 -0.37 -1.54 15.26
C ASP A 275 -0.13 -3.05 15.32
N THR A 276 0.08 -3.55 16.53
CA THR A 276 0.31 -4.96 16.81
C THR A 276 -0.91 -5.60 17.46
N LEU A 277 -1.33 -6.73 16.91
CA LEU A 277 -2.30 -7.63 17.54
C LEU A 277 -1.56 -8.67 18.37
N THR A 278 -2.04 -8.88 19.59
CA THR A 278 -1.55 -9.93 20.51
C THR A 278 -2.69 -10.67 21.20
N LEU A 279 -2.41 -11.74 21.94
CA LEU A 279 -3.42 -12.54 22.65
C LEU A 279 -3.56 -12.08 24.10
N THR A 280 -4.80 -11.91 24.57
CA THR A 280 -5.06 -11.44 25.95
C THR A 280 -4.59 -12.38 27.05
N HIS A 281 -4.48 -13.69 26.78
CA HIS A 281 -4.03 -14.68 27.76
C HIS A 281 -2.51 -14.84 27.83
N SER A 282 -1.81 -14.37 26.79
CA SER A 282 -0.35 -14.37 26.68
C SER A 282 0.08 -13.15 25.87
N PRO A 283 -0.07 -11.94 26.44
CA PRO A 283 0.18 -10.70 25.71
C PRO A 283 1.68 -10.54 25.46
N ALA A 284 2.02 -10.14 24.25
CA ALA A 284 3.38 -9.80 23.87
C ALA A 284 3.93 -8.68 24.76
N ALA A 285 5.17 -8.83 25.21
CA ALA A 285 5.81 -7.84 26.09
C ALA A 285 5.99 -6.46 25.43
N GLU A 286 6.29 -6.43 24.13
CA GLU A 286 6.56 -5.23 23.35
C GLU A 286 5.84 -5.31 22.00
N ALA A 287 5.28 -4.17 21.58
CA ALA A 287 4.70 -4.00 20.25
C ALA A 287 5.80 -4.03 19.17
N LEU A 288 5.41 -4.36 17.95
CA LEU A 288 6.28 -4.19 16.79
C LEU A 288 6.46 -2.70 16.50
N ASP A 289 7.56 -2.37 15.83
CA ASP A 289 7.78 -1.02 15.32
C ASP A 289 6.64 -0.67 14.36
N GLY A 290 5.88 0.37 14.72
CA GLY A 290 4.73 0.81 13.95
C GLY A 290 5.11 1.71 12.78
N PHE A 291 4.11 2.06 11.98
CA PHE A 291 4.29 3.01 10.89
C PHE A 291 4.19 4.46 11.38
N GLN A 292 4.88 5.37 10.70
CA GLN A 292 4.74 6.80 10.95
C GLN A 292 3.38 7.31 10.48
N GLU A 293 2.76 8.23 11.24
CA GLU A 293 1.56 8.91 10.78
C GLU A 293 1.85 9.71 9.51
N VAL A 294 1.03 9.48 8.49
CA VAL A 294 1.16 10.17 7.20
C VAL A 294 0.66 11.59 7.34
N LYS A 295 1.49 12.55 6.95
CA LYS A 295 1.11 13.96 6.92
C LYS A 295 0.69 14.36 5.51
N PRO A 296 -0.49 14.98 5.34
CA PRO A 296 -0.89 15.54 4.05
C PRO A 296 0.10 16.59 3.57
N GLN A 297 0.46 16.54 2.29
CA GLN A 297 1.38 17.48 1.64
C GLN A 297 0.64 18.56 0.84
N VAL A 298 -0.54 18.20 0.32
CA VAL A 298 -1.36 19.08 -0.53
C VAL A 298 -2.71 19.29 0.12
N PHE A 299 -3.18 20.53 0.15
CA PHE A 299 -4.50 20.89 0.67
C PHE A 299 -5.33 21.62 -0.37
N ALA A 300 -6.60 21.24 -0.48
CA ALA A 300 -7.59 21.92 -1.31
C ALA A 300 -8.93 22.00 -0.57
N GLY A 301 -9.64 23.11 -0.78
CA GLY A 301 -11.03 23.22 -0.37
C GLY A 301 -11.94 22.58 -1.42
N LEU A 302 -12.82 21.68 -0.99
CA LEU A 302 -13.87 21.03 -1.76
C LEU A 302 -15.22 21.56 -1.30
N PHE A 303 -16.05 22.02 -2.24
CA PHE A 303 -17.35 22.62 -1.96
C PHE A 303 -18.42 21.99 -2.85
N PRO A 304 -19.58 21.55 -2.32
CA PRO A 304 -20.66 21.06 -3.16
C PRO A 304 -21.26 22.21 -3.97
N VAL A 305 -21.66 21.95 -5.22
CA VAL A 305 -22.33 22.95 -6.08
C VAL A 305 -23.68 23.37 -5.47
N SER A 306 -24.39 22.41 -4.86
CA SER A 306 -25.63 22.64 -4.12
C SER A 306 -25.39 22.56 -2.61
N SER A 307 -25.90 23.54 -1.86
CA SER A 307 -25.82 23.53 -0.39
C SER A 307 -26.57 22.36 0.26
N ASP A 308 -27.55 21.79 -0.45
CA ASP A 308 -28.36 20.68 0.05
C ASP A 308 -27.53 19.38 0.16
N ASP A 309 -26.43 19.27 -0.61
CA ASP A 309 -25.55 18.11 -0.63
C ASP A 309 -24.48 18.15 0.45
N TYR A 310 -24.40 19.21 1.27
CA TYR A 310 -23.37 19.32 2.31
C TYR A 310 -23.38 18.16 3.32
N GLU A 311 -24.57 17.72 3.75
CA GLU A 311 -24.69 16.60 4.68
C GLU A 311 -24.31 15.26 4.01
N ASN A 312 -24.73 15.06 2.76
CA ASN A 312 -24.34 13.89 1.97
C ASN A 312 -22.82 13.86 1.74
N PHE A 313 -22.22 15.02 1.47
CA PHE A 313 -20.79 15.17 1.26
C PHE A 313 -19.99 14.89 2.55
N ARG A 314 -20.45 15.40 3.69
CA ARG A 314 -19.83 15.07 4.99
C ARG A 314 -19.86 13.57 5.26
N ASP A 315 -20.99 12.92 5.00
CA ASP A 315 -21.16 11.49 5.21
C ASP A 315 -20.30 10.67 4.23
N ALA A 316 -20.14 11.14 2.99
CA ALA A 316 -19.25 10.54 2.00
C ALA A 316 -17.78 10.64 2.40
N LEU A 317 -17.30 11.82 2.83
CA LEU A 317 -15.94 12.00 3.36
C LEU A 317 -15.66 11.12 4.57
N SER A 318 -16.64 11.02 5.49
CA SER A 318 -16.54 10.13 6.65
C SER A 318 -16.36 8.68 6.19
N LYS A 319 -17.18 8.19 5.25
CA LYS A 319 -17.06 6.83 4.70
C LYS A 319 -15.76 6.61 3.91
N LEU A 320 -15.26 7.60 3.19
CA LEU A 320 -13.99 7.51 2.48
C LEU A 320 -12.80 7.46 3.45
N SER A 321 -12.80 8.29 4.49
CA SER A 321 -11.76 8.31 5.52
C SER A 321 -11.65 7.00 6.32
N LEU A 322 -12.71 6.18 6.32
CA LEU A 322 -12.68 4.84 6.87
C LEU A 322 -11.75 3.91 6.07
N ASN A 323 -11.69 4.06 4.75
CA ASN A 323 -10.88 3.20 3.90
C ASN A 323 -9.52 3.81 3.53
N ASP A 324 -9.39 5.13 3.70
CA ASP A 324 -8.19 5.89 3.39
C ASP A 324 -7.71 6.67 4.62
N SER A 325 -6.73 6.10 5.33
CA SER A 325 -6.15 6.71 6.53
C SER A 325 -5.34 7.98 6.25
N SER A 326 -5.06 8.29 4.97
CA SER A 326 -4.27 9.45 4.58
C SER A 326 -5.12 10.68 4.26
N LEU A 327 -6.42 10.49 4.03
CA LEU A 327 -7.36 11.57 3.79
C LEU A 327 -7.65 12.33 5.08
N PHE A 328 -7.21 13.59 5.13
CA PHE A 328 -7.58 14.53 6.18
C PHE A 328 -8.71 15.44 5.70
N TYR A 329 -9.66 15.80 6.57
CA TYR A 329 -10.65 16.82 6.24
C TYR A 329 -11.11 17.59 7.48
N GLU A 330 -11.33 18.89 7.33
CA GLU A 330 -11.96 19.75 8.33
C GLU A 330 -13.06 20.63 7.70
N PRO A 331 -14.14 20.97 8.43
CA PRO A 331 -15.18 21.86 7.91
C PRO A 331 -14.61 23.25 7.56
N GLU A 332 -14.97 23.75 6.39
CA GLU A 332 -14.58 25.07 5.91
C GLU A 332 -15.81 25.86 5.46
N ASN A 333 -15.81 27.18 5.69
CA ASN A 333 -16.86 28.07 5.19
C ASN A 333 -16.23 29.17 4.34
N SER A 334 -16.56 29.18 3.05
CA SER A 334 -16.16 30.19 2.09
C SER A 334 -17.27 31.21 1.89
N THR A 335 -16.91 32.50 1.87
CA THR A 335 -17.89 33.56 1.59
C THR A 335 -18.49 33.47 0.18
N ALA A 336 -17.77 32.86 -0.76
CA ALA A 336 -18.21 32.77 -2.16
C ALA A 336 -18.82 31.40 -2.50
N LEU A 337 -18.29 30.31 -1.91
CA LEU A 337 -18.66 28.93 -2.24
C LEU A 337 -19.55 28.28 -1.17
N GLY A 338 -19.77 28.94 -0.03
CA GLY A 338 -20.57 28.41 1.06
C GLY A 338 -19.85 27.37 1.91
N PHE A 339 -20.60 26.42 2.45
CA PHE A 339 -20.08 25.37 3.33
C PHE A 339 -19.44 24.24 2.53
N GLY A 340 -18.22 23.87 2.90
CA GLY A 340 -17.49 22.76 2.31
C GLY A 340 -16.48 22.21 3.30
N PHE A 341 -15.44 21.56 2.78
CA PHE A 341 -14.39 20.96 3.58
C PHE A 341 -13.03 21.32 3.03
N ARG A 342 -12.10 21.62 3.94
CA ARG A 342 -10.69 21.70 3.65
C ARG A 342 -10.12 20.29 3.75
N CYS A 343 -9.70 19.73 2.62
CA CYS A 343 -9.17 18.38 2.55
C CYS A 343 -7.65 18.39 2.35
N GLY A 344 -6.96 17.47 3.04
CA GLY A 344 -5.54 17.21 2.90
C GLY A 344 -5.29 15.87 2.21
N PHE A 345 -4.33 15.86 1.29
CA PHE A 345 -3.97 14.75 0.42
C PHE A 345 -2.45 14.52 0.43
N LEU A 346 -2.01 13.31 0.11
CA LEU A 346 -0.60 12.95 -0.07
C LEU A 346 0.06 13.63 -1.29
N GLY A 347 -0.73 13.92 -2.31
CA GLY A 347 -0.29 14.62 -3.51
C GLY A 347 -1.45 14.92 -4.45
N MET A 348 -1.11 15.35 -5.66
CA MET A 348 -2.09 15.77 -6.67
C MET A 348 -2.91 14.61 -7.22
N LEU A 349 -2.29 13.46 -7.47
CA LEU A 349 -2.99 12.29 -7.98
C LEU A 349 -3.95 11.74 -6.92
N HIS A 350 -3.52 11.71 -5.65
CA HIS A 350 -4.40 11.32 -4.55
C HIS A 350 -5.63 12.23 -4.45
N MET A 351 -5.46 13.55 -4.61
CA MET A 351 -6.57 14.50 -4.66
C MET A 351 -7.55 14.20 -5.81
N GLU A 352 -7.03 13.97 -7.02
CA GLU A 352 -7.86 13.64 -8.19
C GLU A 352 -8.65 12.35 -7.97
N ILE A 353 -8.02 11.32 -7.41
CA ILE A 353 -8.67 10.03 -7.10
C ILE A 353 -9.81 10.24 -6.11
N ILE A 354 -9.57 10.95 -5.01
CA ILE A 354 -10.61 11.20 -4.00
C ILE A 354 -11.76 12.03 -4.59
N GLN A 355 -11.46 13.04 -5.38
CA GLN A 355 -12.48 13.85 -6.06
C GLN A 355 -13.34 12.97 -6.98
N GLU A 356 -12.71 12.16 -7.83
CA GLU A 356 -13.41 11.31 -8.79
C GLU A 356 -14.25 10.22 -8.10
N ARG A 357 -13.76 9.68 -6.97
CA ARG A 357 -14.55 8.76 -6.14
C ARG A 357 -15.76 9.44 -5.51
N LEU A 358 -15.63 10.68 -5.01
CA LEU A 358 -16.76 11.44 -4.48
C LEU A 358 -17.82 11.71 -5.56
N GLU A 359 -17.39 12.11 -6.76
CA GLU A 359 -18.28 12.37 -7.89
C GLU A 359 -18.99 11.10 -8.38
N ARG A 360 -18.25 9.99 -8.55
CA ARG A 360 -18.80 8.74 -9.13
C ARG A 360 -19.50 7.83 -8.14
N GLU A 361 -18.90 7.58 -6.96
CA GLU A 361 -19.43 6.62 -5.98
C GLU A 361 -20.57 7.22 -5.14
N TYR A 362 -20.55 8.54 -4.92
CA TYR A 362 -21.49 9.24 -4.06
C TYR A 362 -22.40 10.23 -4.80
N ASP A 363 -22.26 10.38 -6.12
CA ASP A 363 -23.09 11.24 -6.98
C ASP A 363 -23.08 12.71 -6.50
N LEU A 364 -21.87 13.23 -6.21
CA LEU A 364 -21.66 14.57 -5.68
C LEU A 364 -20.98 15.48 -6.70
N ASP A 365 -21.66 16.54 -7.13
CA ASP A 365 -21.04 17.60 -7.94
C ASP A 365 -20.24 18.56 -7.03
N LEU A 366 -18.91 18.55 -7.18
CA LEU A 366 -17.98 19.31 -6.33
C LEU A 366 -17.23 20.40 -7.11
N ILE A 367 -16.96 21.51 -6.43
CA ILE A 367 -16.07 22.58 -6.86
C ILE A 367 -14.79 22.49 -6.03
N THR A 368 -13.67 22.22 -6.71
CA THR A 368 -12.34 22.15 -6.09
C THR A 368 -11.63 23.50 -6.24
N THR A 369 -11.10 24.02 -5.15
CA THR A 369 -10.22 25.20 -5.16
C THR A 369 -8.80 24.84 -5.59
N ALA A 370 -7.99 25.83 -5.96
CA ALA A 370 -6.60 25.58 -6.31
C ALA A 370 -5.87 24.91 -5.12
N PRO A 371 -5.11 23.83 -5.36
CA PRO A 371 -4.33 23.18 -4.33
C PRO A 371 -3.25 24.13 -3.80
N THR A 372 -2.95 23.98 -2.52
CA THR A 372 -1.98 24.81 -1.80
C THR A 372 -1.22 23.95 -0.79
N VAL A 373 -0.10 24.46 -0.32
CA VAL A 373 0.79 23.80 0.64
C VAL A 373 0.71 24.49 2.00
N ILE A 374 1.22 23.82 3.02
CA ILE A 374 1.34 24.39 4.37
C ILE A 374 2.43 25.47 4.37
N TYR A 375 2.11 26.66 4.87
CA TYR A 375 3.09 27.72 5.13
C TYR A 375 3.42 27.80 6.62
N GLU A 376 4.66 28.15 6.95
CA GLU A 376 5.04 28.55 8.30
C GLU A 376 5.17 30.08 8.38
N ILE A 377 4.42 30.69 9.28
CA ILE A 377 4.48 32.12 9.55
C ILE A 377 5.13 32.35 10.90
N LYS A 378 6.26 33.04 10.89
CA LYS A 378 6.86 33.56 12.11
C LYS A 378 6.25 34.93 12.39
N SER A 379 5.61 35.06 13.55
CA SER A 379 5.03 36.33 13.98
C SER A 379 6.10 37.29 14.48
N THR A 380 5.79 38.60 14.51
CA THR A 380 6.64 39.63 15.12
C THR A 380 6.88 39.44 16.63
N LYS A 381 6.10 38.56 17.27
CA LYS A 381 6.29 38.16 18.68
C LYS A 381 7.22 36.94 18.83
N GLY A 382 7.61 36.31 17.73
CA GLY A 382 8.45 35.11 17.72
C GLY A 382 7.69 33.78 17.66
N ASP A 383 6.37 33.79 17.78
CA ASP A 383 5.54 32.58 17.65
C ASP A 383 5.53 32.09 16.20
N VAL A 384 5.64 30.77 15.99
CA VAL A 384 5.53 30.14 14.66
C VAL A 384 4.11 29.56 14.52
N LEU A 385 3.42 29.96 13.45
CA LEU A 385 2.07 29.55 13.12
C LEU A 385 2.09 28.75 11.83
N THR A 386 1.41 27.61 11.83
CA THR A 386 1.25 26.76 10.65
C THR A 386 -0.05 27.12 9.95
N ILE A 387 0.02 27.53 8.68
CA ILE A 387 -1.13 27.98 7.89
C ILE A 387 -1.36 26.99 6.75
N ASP A 388 -2.45 26.26 6.87
CA ASP A 388 -2.98 25.36 5.86
C ASP A 388 -4.03 26.05 4.97
N ASN A 389 -4.72 27.08 5.46
CA ASN A 389 -5.79 27.79 4.77
C ASN A 389 -5.43 29.28 4.59
N PRO A 390 -5.40 29.79 3.35
CA PRO A 390 -5.15 31.22 3.08
C PRO A 390 -6.09 32.18 3.83
N ALA A 391 -7.30 31.79 4.18
CA ALA A 391 -8.24 32.61 4.94
C ALA A 391 -7.81 32.81 6.42
N LYS A 392 -6.99 31.89 6.97
CA LYS A 392 -6.42 32.00 8.33
C LYS A 392 -5.16 32.87 8.36
N LEU A 393 -4.75 33.45 7.23
CA LEU A 393 -3.54 34.27 7.16
C LEU A 393 -3.65 35.48 8.10
N PRO A 394 -2.69 35.66 9.04
CA PRO A 394 -2.66 36.81 9.92
C PRO A 394 -2.46 38.12 9.15
N ASN A 395 -2.83 39.24 9.78
CA ASN A 395 -2.63 40.57 9.19
C ASN A 395 -1.13 40.83 8.94
N ALA A 396 -0.78 41.45 7.81
CA ALA A 396 0.62 41.67 7.40
C ALA A 396 1.47 42.35 8.49
N SER A 397 0.88 43.21 9.33
CA SER A 397 1.58 43.90 10.43
C SER A 397 2.15 42.98 11.51
N ILE A 398 1.65 41.74 11.64
CA ILE A 398 2.11 40.77 12.64
C ILE A 398 3.00 39.68 12.04
N ILE A 399 3.28 39.73 10.74
CA ILE A 399 4.14 38.77 10.03
C ILE A 399 5.56 39.31 10.02
N ASP A 400 6.51 38.57 10.63
CA ASP A 400 7.95 38.84 10.55
C ASP A 400 8.56 38.13 9.34
N GLU A 401 8.23 36.84 9.18
CA GLU A 401 8.77 35.97 8.14
C GLU A 401 7.67 35.00 7.69
N MET A 402 7.60 34.74 6.39
CA MET A 402 6.74 33.71 5.80
C MET A 402 7.63 32.71 5.08
N ARG A 403 7.49 31.43 5.44
CA ARG A 403 8.27 30.33 4.90
C ARG A 403 7.33 29.40 4.15
N GLU A 404 7.71 29.10 2.93
CA GLU A 404 7.06 28.09 2.09
C GLU A 404 7.89 26.80 2.10
N PRO A 405 7.27 25.63 1.88
CA PRO A 405 8.00 24.39 1.78
C PRO A 405 8.80 24.38 0.48
N ILE A 406 10.10 24.12 0.59
CA ILE A 406 11.03 23.99 -0.54
C ILE A 406 11.45 22.54 -0.61
N VAL A 407 11.29 21.93 -1.79
CA VAL A 407 11.69 20.55 -2.05
C VAL A 407 12.94 20.51 -2.92
N GLU A 408 13.84 19.57 -2.62
CA GLU A 408 14.94 19.22 -3.52
C GLU A 408 14.40 18.21 -4.55
N ALA A 409 14.36 18.62 -5.81
CA ALA A 409 13.86 17.78 -6.90
C ALA A 409 15.02 17.15 -7.66
N ASN A 410 15.15 15.83 -7.56
CA ASN A 410 16.09 15.05 -8.36
C ASN A 410 15.43 14.69 -9.70
N ILE A 411 15.98 15.21 -10.80
CA ILE A 411 15.47 14.97 -12.15
C ILE A 411 16.44 14.03 -12.87
N LEU A 412 15.95 12.84 -13.23
CA LEU A 412 16.62 11.96 -14.18
C LEU A 412 16.21 12.38 -15.59
N VAL A 413 17.19 12.63 -16.46
CA VAL A 413 17.00 13.08 -17.86
C VAL A 413 17.74 12.16 -18.80
#